data_AF-A0A1H3LRD8-F1
#
_entry.id   AF-A0A1H3LRD8-F1
#
_cell.length_a   1.000
_cell.length_b   1.000
_cell.length_c   1.000
_cell.angle_alpha   90.00
_cell.angle_beta   90.00
_cell.angle_gamma   90.00
#
_symmetry.space_group_name_H-M   'P 1'
#
loop_
_entity.id
_entity.type
_entity.pdbx_description
1 polymer ?
#
loop_
_entity_poly.entity_id
_entity_poly.type
_entity_poly.pdbx_seq_one_letter_code
_entity_poly.pdbx_strand_id
1 'polypeptide(L)'
;MTCVRTVVLNALDATIGIKGNPEFVRAQIAGDDIDLAELNIDSLSRMEAIMLIEEALDIEIDDDEVLEQKTVNGLIAYIEPRVGPAADASRHP
;
A
#
# COMPACT_ATOMS: atom_id res chain seq x y z
N MET A 1 10.52 -7.72 11.94
CA MET A 1 10.31 -7.97 10.51
C MET A 1 8.95 -7.43 10.17
N THR A 2 8.90 -6.21 9.64
CA THR A 2 7.66 -5.55 9.27
C THR A 2 7.20 -6.15 7.94
N CYS A 3 6.06 -6.84 7.93
CA CYS A 3 5.52 -7.39 6.68
C CYS A 3 4.95 -6.25 5.83
N VAL A 4 5.35 -6.16 4.56
CA VAL A 4 4.90 -5.11 3.61
C VAL A 4 3.38 -5.04 3.55
N ARG A 5 2.73 -6.21 3.44
CA ARG A 5 1.26 -6.32 3.50
C ARG A 5 0.67 -5.61 4.72
N THR A 6 1.25 -5.79 5.91
CA THR A 6 0.73 -5.17 7.13
C THR A 6 0.83 -3.66 7.08
N VAL A 7 1.91 -3.10 6.54
CA VAL A 7 2.08 -1.65 6.40
C VAL A 7 1.08 -1.07 5.42
N VAL A 8 0.98 -1.67 4.24
CA VAL A 8 0.04 -1.23 3.19
C VAL A 8 -1.39 -1.23 3.72
N LEU A 9 -1.80 -2.32 4.38
CA LEU A 9 -3.14 -2.42 4.95
C LEU A 9 -3.37 -1.42 6.09
N ASN A 10 -2.36 -1.12 6.91
CA ASN A 10 -2.48 -0.12 7.96
C ASN A 10 -2.53 1.31 7.41
N ALA A 11 -1.77 1.62 6.36
CA ALA A 11 -1.81 2.93 5.73
C ALA A 11 -3.18 3.20 5.10
N LEU A 12 -3.71 2.23 4.34
CA LEU A 12 -5.06 2.30 3.77
C LEU A 12 -6.15 2.38 4.85
N ASP A 13 -5.96 1.69 5.99
CA ASP A 13 -6.89 1.76 7.12
C ASP A 13 -6.82 3.11 7.85
N ALA A 14 -5.63 3.71 7.95
CA ALA A 14 -5.45 5.02 8.55
C ALA A 14 -6.06 6.14 7.69
N THR A 15 -6.08 5.99 6.36
CA THR A 15 -6.63 7.01 5.45
C THR A 15 -8.14 6.88 5.27
N ILE A 16 -8.64 5.67 4.97
CA ILE A 16 -10.06 5.47 4.61
C ILE A 16 -10.79 4.45 5.49
N GLY A 17 -10.13 3.86 6.48
CA GLY A 17 -10.77 2.91 7.40
C GLY A 17 -11.18 1.59 6.74
N ILE A 18 -10.36 1.01 5.86
CA ILE A 18 -10.68 -0.23 5.13
C ILE A 18 -11.11 -1.39 6.04
N LYS A 19 -10.66 -1.46 7.30
CA LYS A 19 -11.05 -2.55 8.21
C LYS A 19 -12.53 -2.47 8.62
N GLY A 20 -13.16 -1.30 8.47
CA GLY A 20 -14.60 -1.12 8.63
C GLY A 20 -15.41 -1.52 7.40
N ASN A 21 -14.77 -1.73 6.25
CA ASN A 21 -15.46 -2.07 5.01
C ASN A 21 -15.76 -3.59 4.94
N PRO A 22 -17.05 -3.99 4.87
CA PRO A 22 -17.42 -5.40 4.84
C PRO A 22 -16.91 -6.13 3.59
N GLU A 23 -16.75 -5.46 2.46
CA GLU A 23 -16.22 -6.09 1.23
C GLU A 23 -14.74 -6.39 1.36
N PHE A 24 -13.97 -5.46 1.92
CA PHE A 24 -12.56 -5.69 2.25
C PHE A 24 -12.38 -6.89 3.17
N VAL A 25 -13.16 -6.95 4.26
CA VAL A 25 -13.11 -8.06 5.21
C VAL A 25 -13.46 -9.39 4.55
N ARG A 26 -14.46 -9.40 3.66
CA ARG A 26 -14.86 -10.61 2.91
C ARG A 26 -13.76 -11.06 1.95
N ALA A 27 -13.17 -10.14 1.18
CA ALA A 27 -12.05 -10.45 0.29
C ALA A 27 -10.86 -11.03 1.07
N GLN A 28 -10.53 -10.44 2.22
CA GLN A 28 -9.46 -10.94 3.10
C GLN A 28 -9.71 -12.34 3.65
N ILE A 29 -10.97 -12.68 4.00
CA ILE A 29 -11.34 -14.02 4.46
C ILE A 29 -11.33 -15.03 3.31
N ALA A 30 -11.78 -14.63 2.13
CA ALA A 30 -11.78 -15.45 0.92
C ALA A 30 -10.37 -15.65 0.33
N GLY A 31 -9.43 -14.76 0.66
CA GLY A 31 -8.12 -14.68 0.00
C GLY A 31 -8.20 -14.03 -1.38
N ASP A 32 -9.28 -13.32 -1.68
CA ASP A 32 -9.48 -12.59 -2.93
C ASP A 32 -8.80 -11.22 -2.89
N ASP A 33 -8.48 -10.73 -4.08
CA ASP A 33 -8.00 -9.37 -4.27
C ASP A 33 -9.18 -8.40 -4.40
N ILE A 34 -8.95 -7.13 -4.04
CA ILE A 34 -9.98 -6.09 -4.10
C ILE A 34 -9.45 -4.87 -4.81
N ASP A 35 -10.27 -4.33 -5.71
CA ASP A 35 -9.99 -3.09 -6.41
C ASP A 35 -10.03 -1.92 -5.43
N LEU A 36 -9.05 -1.02 -5.54
CA LEU A 36 -8.99 0.21 -4.74
C LEU A 36 -10.20 1.13 -5.01
N ALA A 37 -10.78 1.02 -6.21
CA ALA A 37 -12.00 1.73 -6.58
C ALA A 37 -13.23 1.23 -5.81
N GLU A 38 -13.35 -0.08 -5.58
CA GLU A 38 -14.45 -0.67 -4.77
C GLU A 38 -14.34 -0.22 -3.30
N LEU A 39 -13.10 0.01 -2.84
CA LEU A 39 -12.83 0.58 -1.52
C LEU A 39 -13.13 2.08 -1.40
N ASN A 40 -13.62 2.74 -2.46
CA ASN A 40 -13.81 4.20 -2.52
C ASN A 40 -12.52 4.99 -2.17
N ILE A 41 -11.36 4.49 -2.62
CA ILE A 41 -10.11 5.22 -2.42
C ILE A 41 -9.98 6.31 -3.50
N ASP A 42 -10.17 7.56 -3.09
CA ASP A 42 -9.93 8.73 -3.92
C ASP A 42 -8.43 8.97 -4.16
N SER A 43 -8.08 9.70 -5.23
CA SER A 43 -6.69 10.03 -5.56
C SER A 43 -5.93 10.71 -4.42
N LEU A 44 -6.61 11.55 -3.63
CA LEU A 44 -6.02 12.18 -2.44
C LEU A 44 -5.69 11.15 -1.36
N SER A 45 -6.62 10.26 -1.04
CA SER A 45 -6.42 9.22 -0.03
C SER A 45 -5.39 8.18 -0.47
N ARG A 46 -5.21 7.98 -1.78
CA ARG A 46 -4.10 7.19 -2.33
C ARG A 46 -2.77 7.85 -1.97
N MET A 47 -2.60 9.13 -2.31
CA MET A 47 -1.39 9.90 -1.98
C MET A 47 -1.09 9.87 -0.48
N GLU A 48 -2.09 10.07 0.37
CA GLU A 48 -1.92 9.97 1.82
C GLU A 48 -1.47 8.57 2.27
N ALA A 49 -2.03 7.51 1.69
CA ALA A 49 -1.64 6.14 2.03
C ALA A 49 -0.21 5.84 1.56
N ILE A 50 0.19 6.35 0.39
CA ILE A 50 1.54 6.19 -0.16
C ILE A 50 2.56 6.87 0.76
N MET A 51 2.34 8.12 1.15
CA MET A 51 3.23 8.84 2.08
C MET A 51 3.42 8.07 3.40
N LEU A 52 2.34 7.50 3.95
CA LEU A 52 2.42 6.67 5.17
C LEU A 52 3.21 5.37 4.97
N ILE A 53 3.11 4.76 3.77
CA ILE A 53 3.86 3.56 3.42
C ILE A 53 5.35 3.88 3.29
N GLU A 54 5.68 4.96 2.58
CA GLU A 54 7.05 5.46 2.41
C GLU A 54 7.71 5.74 3.76
N GLU A 55 7.02 6.47 4.65
CA GLU A 55 7.52 6.77 5.99
C GLU A 55 7.70 5.50 6.85
N ALA A 56 6.77 4.55 6.75
CA ALA A 56 6.83 3.33 7.56
C ALA A 56 7.88 2.32 7.08
N LEU A 57 8.26 2.37 5.81
CA LEU A 57 9.21 1.44 5.19
C LEU A 57 10.56 2.09 4.85
N ASP A 58 10.67 3.41 4.98
CA ASP A 58 11.83 4.22 4.61
C ASP A 58 12.24 3.99 3.14
N ILE A 59 11.25 4.08 2.24
CA ILE A 59 11.41 3.88 0.79
C ILE A 59 10.83 5.05 0.00
N GLU A 60 11.25 5.18 -1.25
CA GLU A 60 10.70 6.12 -2.23
C GLU A 60 9.83 5.37 -3.24
N ILE A 61 8.61 5.84 -3.43
CA ILE A 61 7.62 5.27 -4.33
C ILE A 61 7.29 6.30 -5.42
N ASP A 62 7.26 5.84 -6.68
CA ASP A 62 6.76 6.66 -7.77
C ASP A 62 5.22 6.72 -7.73
N ASP A 63 4.68 7.93 -7.54
CA ASP A 63 3.25 8.22 -7.48
C ASP A 63 2.52 7.81 -8.77
N ASP A 64 3.14 7.97 -9.94
CA ASP A 64 2.50 7.58 -11.20
C ASP A 64 2.40 6.05 -11.30
N GLU A 65 3.48 5.32 -11.00
CA GLU A 65 3.49 3.85 -11.02
C GLU A 65 2.57 3.22 -9.97
N VAL A 66 2.48 3.83 -8.79
CA VAL A 66 1.61 3.32 -7.71
C VAL A 66 0.14 3.64 -8.01
N LEU A 67 -0.14 4.75 -8.69
CA LEU A 67 -1.48 5.08 -9.18
C LEU A 67 -1.95 4.10 -10.27
N GLU A 68 -1.06 3.47 -11.02
CA GLU A 68 -1.40 2.39 -11.97
C GLU A 68 -1.92 1.12 -11.29
N GLN A 69 -1.58 0.89 -10.01
CA GLN A 69 -2.00 -0.31 -9.29
C GLN A 69 -3.49 -0.25 -8.95
N LYS A 70 -4.29 -1.11 -9.58
CA LYS A 70 -5.76 -1.09 -9.42
C LYS A 70 -6.25 -1.80 -8.17
N THR A 71 -5.47 -2.72 -7.63
CA THR A 71 -5.87 -3.61 -6.54
C THR A 71 -4.91 -3.56 -5.36
N VAL A 72 -5.38 -4.02 -4.20
CA VAL A 72 -4.58 -4.08 -2.97
C VAL A 72 -3.38 -5.03 -3.11
N ASN A 73 -3.56 -6.22 -3.69
CA ASN A 73 -2.43 -7.12 -3.91
C ASN A 73 -1.45 -6.57 -4.96
N GLY A 74 -1.93 -5.86 -5.99
CA GLY A 74 -1.06 -5.18 -6.96
C GLY A 74 -0.15 -4.16 -6.27
N LEU A 75 -0.73 -3.35 -5.38
CA LEU A 75 0.01 -2.39 -4.56
C LEU A 75 1.08 -3.07 -3.69
N ILE A 76 0.71 -4.16 -3.01
CA ILE A 76 1.64 -4.92 -2.16
C ILE A 76 2.77 -5.51 -3.00
N ALA A 77 2.45 -6.16 -4.13
CA ALA A 77 3.43 -6.80 -5.01
C ALA A 77 4.40 -5.77 -5.64
N TYR A 78 3.93 -4.54 -5.84
CA TYR A 78 4.74 -3.43 -6.33
C TYR A 78 5.71 -2.89 -5.26
N ILE A 79 5.29 -2.85 -4.00
CA ILE A 79 6.10 -2.34 -2.88
C ILE A 79 7.07 -3.42 -2.35
N GLU A 80 6.66 -4.68 -2.32
CA GLU A 80 7.44 -5.80 -1.78
C GLU A 80 8.91 -5.87 -2.26
N PRO A 81 9.23 -5.75 -3.56
CA PRO A 81 10.62 -5.76 -4.02
C PRO A 81 11.43 -4.52 -3.59
N ARG A 82 10.77 -3.42 -3.23
CA ARG A 82 11.42 -2.16 -2.80
C ARG A 82 11.86 -2.21 -1.33
N VAL A 83 11.30 -3.11 -0.54
CA VAL A 83 11.56 -3.27 0.91
C VAL A 83 12.69 -4.30 1.18
N GLY A 84 13.49 -4.62 0.17
CA GLY A 84 14.69 -5.46 0.31
C GLY A 84 15.85 -4.74 1.04
N PRO A 85 16.91 -5.46 1.45
CA PRO A 85 18.06 -4.90 2.17
C PRO A 85 18.96 -3.94 1.33
N ALA A 86 18.40 -3.23 0.35
CA ALA A 86 19.12 -2.44 -0.64
C ALA A 86 19.05 -0.91 -0.43
N ALA A 87 18.40 -0.42 0.62
CA ALA A 87 18.33 1.02 0.91
C ALA A 87 19.59 1.61 1.60
N ASP A 88 20.69 0.85 1.71
CA ASP A 88 22.01 1.35 2.19
C ASP A 88 22.93 1.81 1.03
N ALA A 89 22.46 1.83 -0.23
CA ALA A 89 23.32 2.10 -1.39
C ALA A 89 23.23 3.53 -1.97
N SER A 90 22.31 4.38 -1.52
CA SER A 90 22.24 5.79 -1.95
C SER A 90 22.44 6.74 -0.77
N ARG A 91 23.60 6.59 -0.11
CA ARG A 91 24.24 7.72 0.55
C ARG A 91 24.51 8.78 -0.52
N HIS A 92 23.70 9.83 -0.49
CA HIS A 92 23.82 11.07 -1.26
C HIS A 92 25.30 11.54 -1.34
N PRO A 93 25.77 12.08 -2.49
CA PRO A 93 27.14 12.54 -2.69
C PRO A 93 27.55 13.69 -1.74
#